data_AF-A0A9W8PX29-F1
#
_entry.id   AF-A0A9W8PX29-F1
#
_cell.length_a   1.000
_cell.length_b   1.000
_cell.length_c   1.000
_cell.angle_alpha   90.00
_cell.angle_beta   90.00
_cell.angle_gamma   90.00
#
_symmetry.space_group_name_H-M   'P 1'
#
loop_
_entity.id
_entity.type
_entity.pdbx_description
1 polymer ?
#
loop_
_entity_poly.entity_id
_entity_poly.type
_entity_poly.pdbx_seq_one_letter_code
_entity_poly.pdbx_strand_id
1 'polypeptide(L)'
;MDSLSSAYMVQAIKMAQELGLFEPTTYIMNKKLRNSYDLTAWSLFHWQCTLSYQLMTVPVLQTPPRNKLPDPKRDPDWFGEIWLKYPSSSVLIPIQVGLTFQTKMNFAVVLNEAMLDYHRDSNDDDLAQNGAVRIMAVVQRLESWYQSLPEPLSPSNIVFPSHLKIHLHYCYVLVQLYEILAPEGKTKSSLVQFDEEELFQSLSKYRAHFETILRIHYLRHSFGYGNMMLTRFLAMLAFLTLNKLDYLVTEPREALKSSALDIGDTDPKEVRATLLIAQKGLSDQGRGYYLPNILLQDVLRLSIGQRPLARYFCCILRDMRIAQQKTNSGFDYKTFKPLFDQEDLKEGQIVPPQQRLDTLESFMHLSRLPTLLARIGICSSSETETIPPKRPAQFPSSTWPSGVDITRY
;
A
#
# COMPACT_ATOMS: atom_id res chain seq x y z
N MET A 1 2.21 -2.90 8.43
CA MET A 1 3.62 -3.13 8.03
C MET A 1 4.13 -4.17 9.02
N ASP A 2 4.75 -5.27 8.57
CA ASP A 2 5.49 -6.10 9.52
C ASP A 2 6.66 -5.26 10.09
N SER A 3 7.10 -5.55 11.31
CA SER A 3 8.23 -4.84 11.93
C SER A 3 9.49 -4.85 11.05
N LEU A 4 9.61 -5.89 10.22
CA LEU A 4 10.73 -6.13 9.33
C LEU A 4 10.83 -5.13 8.17
N SER A 5 9.75 -4.89 7.42
CA SER A 5 9.79 -3.92 6.29
C SER A 5 9.99 -2.48 6.76
N SER A 6 9.50 -2.14 7.96
CA SER A 6 9.77 -0.85 8.61
C SER A 6 11.27 -0.69 8.91
N ALA A 7 11.90 -1.74 9.45
CA ALA A 7 13.31 -1.72 9.79
C ALA A 7 14.20 -1.54 8.54
N TYR A 8 13.88 -2.25 7.45
CA TYR A 8 14.63 -2.10 6.19
C TYR A 8 14.47 -0.71 5.56
N MET A 9 13.29 -0.11 5.63
CA MET A 9 13.09 1.28 5.16
C MET A 9 13.95 2.26 5.96
N VAL A 10 13.91 2.18 7.30
CA VAL A 10 14.72 3.04 8.17
C VAL A 10 16.21 2.86 7.89
N GLN A 11 16.68 1.62 7.73
CA GLN A 11 18.08 1.33 7.43
C GLN A 11 18.50 1.87 6.04
N ALA A 12 17.64 1.73 5.03
CA ALA A 12 17.91 2.27 3.69
C ALA A 12 18.04 3.79 3.71
N ILE A 13 17.18 4.48 4.46
CA ILE A 13 17.24 5.94 4.64
C ILE A 13 18.51 6.35 5.39
N LYS A 14 18.88 5.62 6.44
CA LYS A 14 20.13 5.87 7.18
C LYS A 14 21.35 5.77 6.26
N MET A 15 21.44 4.72 5.45
CA MET A 15 22.53 4.58 4.47
C MET A 15 22.52 5.72 3.44
N ALA A 16 21.35 6.13 2.98
CA ALA A 16 21.22 7.25 2.04
C ALA A 16 21.65 8.60 2.66
N GLN A 17 21.40 8.81 3.96
CA GLN A 17 21.89 9.97 4.71
C GLN A 17 23.41 9.94 4.88
N GLU A 18 23.99 8.78 5.22
CA GLU A 18 25.45 8.60 5.34
C GLU A 18 26.17 8.87 4.01
N LEU A 19 25.55 8.51 2.88
CA LEU A 19 26.03 8.82 1.53
C LEU A 19 25.78 10.27 1.09
N GLY A 20 25.09 11.08 1.90
CA GLY A 20 24.73 12.45 1.58
C GLY A 20 23.78 12.58 0.38
N LEU A 21 22.95 11.56 0.09
CA LEU A 21 22.07 11.56 -1.09
C LEU A 21 21.05 12.70 -1.09
N PHE A 22 20.64 13.17 0.09
CA PHE A 22 19.63 14.23 0.24
C PHE A 22 20.24 15.64 0.28
N GLU A 23 21.57 15.74 0.29
CA GLU A 23 22.32 17.00 0.35
C GLU A 23 22.62 17.56 -1.06
N PRO A 24 23.00 18.84 -1.17
CA PRO A 24 23.36 19.41 -2.47
C PRO A 24 24.50 18.64 -3.14
N THR A 25 24.29 18.16 -4.36
CA THR A 25 25.27 17.33 -5.10
C THR A 25 26.19 18.17 -6.00
N THR A 26 26.23 19.49 -5.81
CA THR A 26 27.02 20.44 -6.62
C THR A 26 28.52 20.15 -6.58
N TYR A 27 29.01 19.55 -5.50
CA TYR A 27 30.41 19.13 -5.34
C TYR A 27 30.79 17.91 -6.20
N ILE A 28 29.81 17.13 -6.66
CA ILE A 28 30.06 15.92 -7.46
C ILE A 28 30.34 16.32 -8.90
N MET A 29 31.61 16.36 -9.30
CA MET A 29 32.01 16.83 -10.65
C MET A 29 31.56 15.88 -11.77
N ASN A 30 31.46 14.58 -11.50
CA ASN A 30 31.00 13.61 -12.49
C ASN A 30 29.47 13.72 -12.66
N LYS A 31 29.03 14.19 -13.84
CA LYS A 31 27.60 14.38 -14.18
C LYS A 31 26.77 13.10 -14.02
N LYS A 32 27.27 11.96 -14.49
CA LYS A 32 26.54 10.68 -14.42
C LYS A 32 26.35 10.23 -12.97
N LEU A 33 27.40 10.37 -12.16
CA LEU A 33 27.34 10.06 -10.74
C LEU A 33 26.36 10.99 -10.00
N ARG A 34 26.42 12.30 -10.28
CA ARG A 34 25.50 13.30 -9.74
C ARG A 34 24.04 12.96 -10.03
N ASN A 35 23.72 12.70 -11.30
CA ASN A 35 22.37 12.31 -11.72
C ASN A 35 21.90 11.03 -11.04
N SER A 36 22.81 10.06 -10.82
CA SER A 36 22.49 8.81 -10.14
C SER A 36 22.15 9.04 -8.66
N TYR A 37 22.87 9.94 -7.99
CA TYR A 37 22.57 10.34 -6.60
C TYR A 37 21.19 10.98 -6.50
N ASP A 38 20.93 11.98 -7.34
CA ASP A 38 19.66 12.71 -7.34
C ASP A 38 18.48 11.79 -7.66
N LEU A 39 18.60 10.93 -8.68
CA LEU A 39 17.55 9.97 -9.05
C LEU A 39 17.27 8.97 -7.92
N THR A 40 18.33 8.49 -7.24
CA THR A 40 18.19 7.56 -6.11
C THR A 40 17.51 8.22 -4.92
N ALA A 41 17.91 9.45 -4.59
CA ALA A 41 17.31 10.22 -3.50
C ALA A 41 15.81 10.44 -3.71
N TRP A 42 15.42 10.88 -4.91
CA TRP A 42 14.01 11.07 -5.27
C TRP A 42 13.22 9.77 -5.31
N SER A 43 13.81 8.69 -5.83
CA SER A 43 13.15 7.38 -5.86
C SER A 43 12.89 6.83 -4.46
N LEU A 44 13.87 6.95 -3.56
CA LEU A 44 13.74 6.52 -2.16
C LEU A 44 12.69 7.37 -1.42
N PHE A 45 12.70 8.69 -1.63
CA PHE A 45 11.69 9.59 -1.08
C PHE A 45 10.27 9.19 -1.54
N HIS A 46 10.05 9.02 -2.85
CA HIS A 46 8.76 8.57 -3.39
C HIS A 46 8.30 7.23 -2.82
N TRP A 47 9.23 6.27 -2.69
CA TRP A 47 8.94 4.95 -2.16
C TRP A 47 8.50 5.01 -0.70
N GLN A 48 9.21 5.78 0.13
CA GLN A 48 8.81 6.02 1.51
C GLN A 48 7.43 6.68 1.60
N CYS A 49 7.18 7.75 0.83
CA CYS A 49 5.91 8.48 0.87
C CYS A 49 4.72 7.56 0.54
N THR A 50 4.88 6.76 -0.52
CA THR A 50 3.90 5.76 -0.94
C THR A 50 3.58 4.78 0.18
N LEU A 51 4.61 4.19 0.79
CA LEU A 51 4.44 3.21 1.84
C LEU A 51 3.90 3.83 3.12
N SER A 52 4.35 5.04 3.47
CA SER A 52 3.90 5.78 4.65
C SER A 52 2.41 6.05 4.57
N TYR A 53 1.92 6.47 3.40
CA TYR A 53 0.49 6.65 3.16
C TYR A 53 -0.27 5.32 3.21
N GLN A 54 0.16 4.31 2.44
CA GLN A 54 -0.53 3.01 2.39
C GLN A 54 -0.58 2.30 3.74
N LEU A 55 0.41 2.52 4.60
CA LEU A 55 0.55 1.85 5.89
C LEU A 55 0.18 2.75 7.07
N MET A 56 -0.23 3.99 6.80
CA MET A 56 -0.54 5.02 7.79
C MET A 56 0.58 5.17 8.83
N THR A 57 1.83 5.28 8.37
CA THR A 57 3.00 5.46 9.23
C THR A 57 3.60 6.84 9.05
N VAL A 58 4.25 7.33 10.11
CA VAL A 58 4.98 8.60 10.07
C VAL A 58 6.11 8.52 9.03
N PRO A 59 6.17 9.45 8.05
CA PRO A 59 7.28 9.54 7.13
C PRO A 59 8.59 9.86 7.86
N VAL A 60 9.65 9.07 7.60
CA VAL A 60 10.97 9.29 8.21
C VAL A 60 11.65 10.51 7.57
N LEU A 61 11.67 10.58 6.24
CA LEU A 61 12.04 11.78 5.49
C LEU A 61 10.88 12.78 5.52
N GLN A 62 11.08 13.89 6.23
CA GLN A 62 10.05 14.93 6.38
C GLN A 62 10.03 15.92 5.22
N THR A 63 11.12 16.05 4.48
CA THR A 63 11.23 16.98 3.35
C THR A 63 11.71 16.25 2.10
N PRO A 64 11.33 16.72 0.90
CA PRO A 64 11.91 16.20 -0.33
C PRO A 64 13.43 16.40 -0.39
N PRO A 65 14.14 15.68 -1.27
CA PRO A 65 15.56 15.91 -1.53
C PRO A 65 15.85 17.38 -1.89
N ARG A 66 17.00 17.91 -1.43
CA ARG A 66 17.36 19.33 -1.62
C ARG A 66 17.56 19.71 -3.09
N ASN A 67 18.11 18.79 -3.90
CA ASN A 67 18.25 19.02 -5.33
C ASN A 67 16.89 18.87 -6.00
N LYS A 68 16.42 19.95 -6.63
CA LYS A 68 15.17 19.94 -7.39
C LYS A 68 15.30 19.03 -8.60
N LEU A 69 14.18 18.41 -8.99
CA LEU A 69 14.11 17.66 -10.24
C LEU A 69 14.33 18.60 -11.44
N PRO A 70 15.13 18.20 -12.43
CA PRO A 70 15.18 18.87 -13.72
C PRO A 70 13.80 18.88 -14.39
N ASP A 71 13.59 19.80 -15.33
CA ASP A 71 12.35 19.84 -16.12
C ASP A 71 12.47 18.85 -17.28
N PRO A 72 11.63 17.80 -17.37
CA PRO A 72 11.72 16.81 -18.45
C PRO A 72 11.62 17.38 -19.87
N LYS A 73 11.00 18.56 -20.04
CA LYS A 73 10.93 19.25 -21.34
C LYS A 73 12.20 20.02 -21.68
N ARG A 74 12.92 20.51 -20.66
CA ARG A 74 14.15 21.30 -20.84
C ARG A 74 15.41 20.44 -20.78
N ASP A 75 15.39 19.41 -19.94
CA ASP A 75 16.51 18.56 -19.60
C ASP A 75 16.22 17.05 -19.87
N PRO A 76 15.75 16.67 -21.08
CA PRO A 76 15.33 15.28 -21.36
C PRO A 76 16.47 14.26 -21.18
N ASP A 77 17.70 14.64 -21.50
CA ASP A 77 18.89 13.79 -21.38
C ASP A 77 19.20 13.37 -19.94
N TRP A 78 18.71 14.11 -18.94
CA TRP A 78 18.91 13.74 -17.53
C TRP A 78 18.17 12.44 -17.19
N PHE A 79 16.95 12.29 -17.73
CA PHE A 79 16.07 11.15 -17.47
C PHE A 79 16.37 9.96 -18.40
N GLY A 80 16.85 10.25 -19.61
CA GLY A 80 16.88 9.28 -20.69
C GLY A 80 15.47 8.92 -21.17
N GLU A 81 15.38 8.01 -22.13
CA GLU A 81 14.10 7.52 -22.65
C GLU A 81 14.20 6.05 -23.04
N ILE A 82 13.09 5.33 -22.88
CA ILE A 82 12.93 3.95 -23.32
C ILE A 82 11.92 3.95 -24.47
N TRP A 83 12.37 3.44 -25.62
CA TRP A 83 11.58 3.38 -26.84
C TRP A 83 11.07 1.96 -27.08
N LEU A 84 9.75 1.81 -27.18
CA LEU A 84 9.11 0.53 -27.46
C LEU A 84 8.88 0.35 -28.95
N LYS A 85 9.25 -0.82 -29.46
CA LYS A 85 8.94 -1.26 -30.83
C LYS A 85 7.88 -2.35 -30.77
N TYR A 86 6.65 -2.02 -31.16
CA TYR A 86 5.60 -3.02 -31.30
C TYR A 86 5.73 -3.78 -32.62
N PRO A 87 5.53 -5.11 -32.65
CA PRO A 87 5.62 -5.88 -33.90
C PRO A 87 4.70 -5.37 -35.01
N SER A 88 3.56 -4.79 -34.64
CA SER A 88 2.55 -4.22 -35.55
C SER A 88 2.82 -2.76 -35.95
N SER A 89 3.83 -2.10 -35.39
CA SER A 89 4.15 -0.70 -35.65
C SER A 89 5.53 -0.56 -36.27
N SER A 90 5.64 0.27 -37.31
CA SER A 90 6.93 0.70 -37.85
C SER A 90 7.59 1.82 -37.03
N VAL A 91 6.84 2.45 -36.13
CA VAL A 91 7.28 3.61 -35.34
C VAL A 91 7.62 3.19 -33.91
N LEU A 92 8.71 3.77 -33.39
CA LEU A 92 9.11 3.66 -31.99
C LEU A 92 8.24 4.57 -31.12
N ILE A 93 7.72 4.03 -30.02
CA ILE A 93 6.85 4.76 -29.10
C ILE A 93 7.61 5.01 -27.79
N PRO A 94 7.82 6.27 -27.37
CA PRO A 94 8.49 6.58 -26.11
C PRO A 94 7.56 6.32 -24.93
N ILE A 95 8.10 5.82 -23.81
CA ILE A 95 7.29 5.59 -22.60
C ILE A 95 7.15 6.83 -21.71
N GLN A 96 7.78 7.94 -22.10
CA GLN A 96 7.71 9.23 -21.40
C GLN A 96 8.32 9.12 -19.99
N VAL A 97 9.55 8.58 -19.89
CA VAL A 97 10.21 8.30 -18.60
C VAL A 97 10.28 9.55 -17.74
N GLY A 98 10.76 10.66 -18.28
CA GLY A 98 10.95 11.91 -17.53
C GLY A 98 9.63 12.49 -17.00
N LEU A 99 8.61 12.60 -17.86
CA LEU A 99 7.28 13.09 -17.45
C LEU A 99 6.64 12.19 -16.40
N THR A 100 6.72 10.87 -16.60
CA THR A 100 6.18 9.87 -15.66
C THR A 100 6.88 9.96 -14.30
N PHE A 101 8.21 10.12 -14.31
CA PHE A 101 9.01 10.22 -13.08
C PHE A 101 8.67 11.49 -12.31
N GLN A 102 8.74 12.66 -12.96
CA GLN A 102 8.43 13.95 -12.34
C GLN A 102 7.01 13.96 -11.74
N THR A 103 6.03 13.45 -12.49
CA THR A 103 4.63 13.36 -12.04
C THR A 103 4.50 12.55 -10.75
N LYS A 104 5.18 11.41 -10.65
CA LYS A 104 5.19 10.57 -9.44
C LYS A 104 5.87 11.25 -8.26
N MET A 105 6.98 11.95 -8.50
CA MET A 105 7.68 12.66 -7.43
C MET A 105 6.83 13.81 -6.86
N ASN A 106 6.17 14.57 -7.73
CA ASN A 106 5.25 15.64 -7.31
C ASN A 106 4.06 15.08 -6.52
N PHE A 107 3.51 13.93 -6.94
CA PHE A 107 2.48 13.22 -6.18
C PHE A 107 2.97 12.79 -4.79
N ALA A 108 4.19 12.24 -4.71
CA ALA A 108 4.77 11.82 -3.44
C ALA A 108 4.96 12.98 -2.45
N VAL A 109 5.31 14.18 -2.93
CA VAL A 109 5.39 15.38 -2.08
C VAL A 109 4.03 15.68 -1.42
N VAL A 110 2.93 15.63 -2.19
CA VAL A 110 1.58 15.84 -1.64
C VAL A 110 1.24 14.78 -0.58
N LEU A 111 1.55 13.50 -0.84
CA LEU A 111 1.32 12.43 0.14
C LEU A 111 2.16 12.60 1.40
N ASN A 112 3.43 13.01 1.26
CA ASN A 112 4.32 13.21 2.38
C ASN A 112 3.79 14.29 3.31
N GLU A 113 3.40 15.42 2.74
CA GLU A 113 2.87 16.54 3.52
C GLU A 113 1.54 16.18 4.19
N ALA A 114 0.65 15.45 3.50
CA ALA A 114 -0.58 14.95 4.09
C ALA A 114 -0.31 14.03 5.29
N MET A 115 0.65 13.12 5.17
CA MET A 115 1.02 12.21 6.26
C MET A 115 1.69 12.93 7.43
N LEU A 116 2.53 13.93 7.16
CA LEU A 116 3.14 14.75 8.22
C LEU A 116 2.08 15.59 8.94
N ASP A 117 1.14 16.18 8.22
CA ASP A 117 0.06 16.96 8.80
C ASP A 117 -0.86 16.09 9.68
N TYR A 118 -1.20 14.88 9.20
CA TYR A 118 -1.96 13.90 9.97
C TYR A 118 -1.28 13.50 11.31
N HIS A 119 0.06 13.48 11.33
CA HIS A 119 0.82 13.07 12.53
C HIS A 119 1.33 14.23 13.40
N ARG A 120 1.29 15.48 12.91
CA ARG A 120 1.83 16.66 13.61
C ARG A 120 1.03 17.02 14.87
N ASP A 121 -0.29 16.87 14.82
CA ASP A 121 -1.18 17.20 15.95
C ASP A 121 -1.76 15.92 16.55
N SER A 122 -1.09 15.42 17.59
CA SER A 122 -1.46 14.17 18.26
C SER A 122 -2.60 14.33 19.27
N ASN A 123 -3.26 15.49 19.30
CA ASN A 123 -4.37 15.76 20.20
C ASN A 123 -5.66 15.30 19.52
N ASP A 124 -6.24 14.19 20.00
CA ASP A 124 -7.37 13.53 19.35
C ASP A 124 -8.58 14.49 19.19
N ASP A 125 -8.71 15.49 20.07
CA ASP A 125 -9.72 16.56 19.99
C ASP A 125 -9.55 17.46 18.76
N ASP A 126 -8.32 17.77 18.34
CA ASP A 126 -8.06 18.60 17.17
C ASP A 126 -8.34 17.85 15.87
N LEU A 127 -7.96 16.56 15.80
CA LEU A 127 -8.30 15.70 14.66
C LEU A 127 -9.81 15.51 14.52
N ALA A 128 -10.54 15.39 15.63
CA ALA A 128 -11.99 15.30 15.61
C ALA A 128 -12.66 16.59 15.07
N GLN A 129 -12.11 17.76 15.41
CA GLN A 129 -12.66 19.05 14.99
C GLN A 129 -12.24 19.45 13.57
N ASN A 130 -10.95 19.31 13.24
CA ASN A 130 -10.32 19.87 12.05
C ASN A 130 -9.94 18.81 11.00
N GLY A 131 -10.08 17.52 11.31
CA GLY A 131 -9.68 16.43 10.41
C GLY A 131 -10.34 16.49 9.03
N ALA A 132 -11.64 16.81 8.97
CA ALA A 132 -12.35 16.92 7.70
C ALA A 132 -11.84 18.09 6.83
N VAL A 133 -11.53 19.24 7.45
CA VAL A 133 -10.93 20.41 6.77
C VAL A 133 -9.56 20.04 6.20
N ARG A 134 -8.71 19.36 7.00
CA ARG A 134 -7.39 18.91 6.58
C ARG A 134 -7.48 17.93 5.40
N ILE A 135 -8.39 16.96 5.47
CA ILE A 135 -8.62 15.99 4.38
C ILE A 135 -9.03 16.73 3.10
N MET A 136 -9.95 17.68 3.17
CA MET A 136 -10.39 18.44 1.99
C MET A 136 -9.28 19.30 1.40
N ALA A 137 -8.41 19.88 2.23
CA ALA A 137 -7.22 20.58 1.74
C ALA A 137 -6.28 19.63 0.97
N VAL A 138 -6.11 18.39 1.43
CA VAL A 138 -5.35 17.36 0.70
C VAL A 138 -6.04 17.00 -0.63
N VAL A 139 -7.36 16.81 -0.63
CA VAL A 139 -8.15 16.54 -1.85
C VAL A 139 -7.95 17.64 -2.89
N GLN A 140 -8.10 18.91 -2.50
CA GLN A 140 -7.91 20.06 -3.41
C GLN A 140 -6.51 20.10 -4.02
N ARG A 141 -5.48 19.77 -3.23
CA ARG A 141 -4.10 19.69 -3.72
C ARG A 141 -3.90 18.54 -4.71
N LEU A 142 -4.50 17.38 -4.44
CA LEU A 142 -4.46 16.23 -5.34
C LEU A 142 -5.18 16.54 -6.66
N GLU A 143 -6.33 17.20 -6.60
CA GLU A 143 -7.08 17.61 -7.79
C GLU A 143 -6.32 18.65 -8.61
N SER A 144 -5.72 19.65 -7.95
CA SER A 144 -4.84 20.63 -8.60
C SER A 144 -3.63 19.96 -9.28
N TRP A 145 -3.01 19.00 -8.59
CA TRP A 145 -1.93 18.19 -9.16
C TRP A 145 -2.42 17.39 -10.39
N TYR A 146 -3.60 16.78 -10.31
CA TYR A 146 -4.16 15.98 -11.41
C TYR A 146 -4.52 16.83 -12.64
N GLN A 147 -5.04 18.05 -12.43
CA GLN A 147 -5.31 19.01 -13.50
C GLN A 147 -4.03 19.51 -14.17
N SER A 148 -2.89 19.48 -13.47
CA SER A 148 -1.59 19.89 -14.00
C SER A 148 -0.86 18.81 -14.83
N LEU A 149 -1.46 17.62 -15.01
CA LEU A 149 -0.83 16.53 -15.75
C LEU A 149 -0.53 16.92 -17.20
N PRO A 150 0.67 16.57 -17.72
CA PRO A 150 1.02 16.85 -19.10
C PRO A 150 0.17 16.00 -20.05
N GLU A 151 -0.04 16.49 -21.28
CA GLU A 151 -0.89 15.85 -22.29
C GLU A 151 -0.62 14.33 -22.51
N PRO A 152 0.64 13.84 -22.56
CA PRO A 152 0.90 12.41 -22.72
C PRO A 152 0.46 11.53 -21.54
N LEU A 153 0.24 12.14 -20.36
CA LEU A 153 -0.26 11.49 -19.15
C LEU A 153 -1.73 11.84 -18.88
N SER A 154 -2.42 12.48 -19.82
CA SER A 154 -3.86 12.70 -19.71
C SER A 154 -4.64 11.39 -19.88
N PRO A 155 -5.84 11.26 -19.31
CA PRO A 155 -6.62 10.03 -19.39
C PRO A 155 -6.87 9.50 -20.81
N SER A 156 -6.93 10.39 -21.80
CA SER A 156 -7.16 10.03 -23.21
C SER A 156 -5.95 9.38 -23.88
N ASN A 157 -4.75 9.55 -23.32
CA ASN A 157 -3.48 9.14 -23.95
C ASN A 157 -2.75 8.01 -23.20
N ILE A 158 -3.18 7.67 -21.99
CA ILE A 158 -2.49 6.66 -21.20
C ILE A 158 -2.63 5.25 -21.78
N VAL A 159 -1.49 4.60 -22.01
CA VAL A 159 -1.43 3.23 -22.55
C VAL A 159 -0.53 2.30 -21.73
N PHE A 160 0.52 2.85 -21.11
CA PHE A 160 1.54 2.04 -20.44
C PHE A 160 1.18 1.71 -18.99
N PRO A 161 1.70 0.60 -18.42
CA PRO A 161 1.47 0.25 -17.03
C PRO A 161 1.87 1.37 -16.06
N SER A 162 2.96 2.08 -16.35
CA SER A 162 3.45 3.19 -15.53
C SER A 162 2.48 4.37 -15.51
N HIS A 163 1.81 4.65 -16.63
CA HIS A 163 0.80 5.70 -16.75
C HIS A 163 -0.47 5.31 -16.00
N LEU A 164 -1.03 4.12 -16.29
CA LEU A 164 -2.22 3.61 -15.60
C LEU A 164 -2.05 3.61 -14.07
N LYS A 165 -0.85 3.28 -13.58
CA LYS A 165 -0.54 3.30 -12.15
C LYS A 165 -0.60 4.69 -11.52
N ILE A 166 -0.31 5.77 -12.25
CA ILE A 166 -0.44 7.15 -11.74
C ILE A 166 -1.92 7.42 -11.44
N HIS A 167 -2.82 7.11 -12.38
CA HIS A 167 -4.26 7.31 -12.20
C HIS A 167 -4.86 6.36 -11.17
N LEU A 168 -4.40 5.11 -11.10
CA LEU A 168 -4.80 4.17 -10.04
C LEU A 168 -4.43 4.69 -8.66
N HIS A 169 -3.22 5.22 -8.49
CA HIS A 169 -2.77 5.73 -7.21
C HIS A 169 -3.58 6.98 -6.81
N TYR A 170 -3.83 7.87 -7.77
CA TYR A 170 -4.71 9.03 -7.56
C TYR A 170 -6.11 8.62 -7.08
N CYS A 171 -6.79 7.72 -7.80
CA CYS A 171 -8.12 7.26 -7.40
C CYS A 171 -8.07 6.49 -6.07
N TYR A 172 -7.03 5.70 -5.82
CA TYR A 172 -6.85 4.96 -4.57
C TYR A 172 -6.76 5.88 -3.34
N VAL A 173 -6.06 7.01 -3.47
CA VAL A 173 -5.96 8.00 -2.40
C VAL A 173 -7.30 8.69 -2.20
N LEU A 174 -7.93 9.16 -3.28
CA LEU A 174 -9.22 9.87 -3.17
C LEU A 174 -10.35 8.99 -2.64
N VAL A 175 -10.46 7.73 -3.07
CA VAL A 175 -11.45 6.81 -2.49
C VAL A 175 -11.28 6.70 -0.98
N GLN A 176 -10.05 6.54 -0.48
CA GLN A 176 -9.82 6.49 0.97
C GLN A 176 -10.15 7.80 1.69
N LEU A 177 -9.78 8.95 1.13
CA LEU A 177 -10.07 10.24 1.74
C LEU A 177 -11.58 10.51 1.80
N TYR A 178 -12.30 10.27 0.71
CA TYR A 178 -13.75 10.42 0.67
C TYR A 178 -14.48 9.37 1.53
N GLU A 179 -13.96 8.15 1.67
CA GLU A 179 -14.50 7.15 2.61
C GLU A 179 -14.38 7.59 4.07
N ILE A 180 -13.32 8.33 4.43
CA ILE A 180 -13.17 8.90 5.77
C ILE A 180 -14.20 10.03 6.02
N LEU A 181 -14.53 10.80 4.98
CA LEU A 181 -15.48 11.92 5.05
C LEU A 181 -16.95 11.49 4.98
N ALA A 182 -17.25 10.33 4.40
CA ALA A 182 -18.62 9.85 4.25
C ALA A 182 -19.34 9.72 5.62
N PRO A 183 -20.68 9.84 5.68
CA PRO A 183 -21.46 9.83 6.94
C PRO A 183 -21.27 8.58 7.83
N GLU A 184 -20.87 7.45 7.25
CA GLU A 184 -20.50 6.21 7.96
C GLU A 184 -19.06 6.20 8.49
N GLY A 185 -18.26 7.22 8.16
CA GLY A 185 -16.91 7.45 8.63
C GLY A 185 -16.89 7.94 10.08
N LYS A 186 -15.76 7.71 10.78
CA LYS A 186 -15.59 8.09 12.20
C LYS A 186 -15.51 9.61 12.42
N THR A 187 -15.44 10.43 11.36
CA THR A 187 -15.07 11.85 11.43
C THR A 187 -16.27 12.76 11.19
N LYS A 188 -17.13 12.94 12.20
CA LYS A 188 -18.17 13.98 12.17
C LYS A 188 -17.59 15.29 12.71
N SER A 189 -17.17 16.20 11.83
CA SER A 189 -16.85 17.58 12.23
C SER A 189 -18.14 18.38 12.37
N SER A 190 -18.27 19.13 13.47
CA SER A 190 -19.39 20.05 13.72
C SER A 190 -19.19 21.42 13.04
N LEU A 191 -18.01 21.69 12.47
CA LEU A 191 -17.61 23.01 11.95
C LEU A 191 -17.82 23.15 10.43
N VAL A 192 -17.94 22.05 9.69
CA VAL A 192 -18.15 22.09 8.24
C VAL A 192 -19.32 21.20 7.87
N GLN A 193 -20.39 21.82 7.37
CA GLN A 193 -21.46 21.12 6.67
C GLN A 193 -20.97 20.87 5.24
N PHE A 194 -20.67 19.61 4.95
CA PHE A 194 -20.45 19.19 3.56
C PHE A 194 -21.78 18.88 2.92
N ASP A 195 -21.89 19.15 1.61
CA ASP A 195 -22.95 18.57 0.81
C ASP A 195 -22.70 17.06 0.71
N GLU A 196 -23.48 16.28 1.45
CA GLU A 196 -23.37 14.83 1.47
C GLU A 196 -23.56 14.26 0.05
N GLU A 197 -24.44 14.86 -0.75
CA GLU A 197 -24.69 14.41 -2.12
C GLU A 197 -23.44 14.57 -2.99
N GLU A 198 -22.76 15.70 -2.90
CA GLU A 198 -21.51 15.96 -3.63
C GLU A 198 -20.39 15.00 -3.22
N LEU A 199 -20.26 14.71 -1.91
CA LEU A 199 -19.29 13.74 -1.40
C LEU A 199 -19.56 12.34 -1.95
N PHE A 200 -20.82 11.90 -1.93
CA PHE A 200 -21.21 10.59 -2.47
C PHE A 200 -21.01 10.50 -3.98
N GLN A 201 -21.37 11.55 -4.73
CA GLN A 201 -21.13 11.62 -6.17
C GLN A 201 -19.62 11.53 -6.49
N SER A 202 -18.79 12.24 -5.73
CA SER A 202 -17.33 12.19 -5.87
C SER A 202 -16.76 10.82 -5.54
N LEU A 203 -17.19 10.22 -4.43
CA LEU A 203 -16.76 8.88 -4.03
C LEU A 203 -17.13 7.83 -5.09
N SER A 204 -18.37 7.86 -5.59
CA SER A 204 -18.86 6.97 -6.65
C SER A 204 -18.04 7.13 -7.93
N LYS A 205 -17.81 8.38 -8.38
CA LYS A 205 -16.96 8.70 -9.53
C LYS A 205 -15.56 8.11 -9.40
N TYR A 206 -14.89 8.30 -8.26
CA TYR A 206 -13.52 7.81 -8.07
C TYR A 206 -13.44 6.28 -7.93
N ARG A 207 -14.45 5.64 -7.33
CA ARG A 207 -14.57 4.16 -7.32
C ARG A 207 -14.73 3.60 -8.73
N ALA A 208 -15.63 4.18 -9.53
CA ALA A 208 -15.87 3.75 -10.92
C ALA A 208 -14.61 3.91 -11.78
N HIS A 209 -13.91 5.05 -11.68
CA HIS A 209 -12.63 5.25 -12.34
C HIS A 209 -11.57 4.23 -11.90
N PHE A 210 -11.44 4.02 -10.58
CA PHE A 210 -10.47 3.08 -10.02
C PHE A 210 -10.69 1.65 -10.55
N GLU A 211 -11.92 1.15 -10.51
CA GLU A 211 -12.28 -0.15 -11.06
C GLU A 211 -11.96 -0.21 -12.56
N THR A 212 -12.42 0.78 -13.33
CA THR A 212 -12.25 0.82 -14.79
C THR A 212 -10.78 0.76 -15.18
N ILE A 213 -9.93 1.57 -14.56
CA ILE A 213 -8.49 1.61 -14.85
C ILE A 213 -7.83 0.27 -14.48
N LEU A 214 -8.23 -0.36 -13.37
CA LEU A 214 -7.66 -1.63 -12.94
C LEU A 214 -8.06 -2.78 -13.89
N ARG A 215 -9.30 -2.76 -14.41
CA ARG A 215 -9.74 -3.69 -15.46
C ARG A 215 -8.95 -3.49 -16.76
N ILE A 216 -8.78 -2.25 -17.21
CA ILE A 216 -7.97 -1.91 -18.39
C ILE A 216 -6.52 -2.39 -18.20
N HIS A 217 -5.96 -2.23 -17.00
CA HIS A 217 -4.62 -2.71 -16.68
C HIS A 217 -4.48 -4.21 -16.96
N TYR A 218 -5.37 -5.04 -16.41
CA TYR A 218 -5.30 -6.49 -16.60
C TYR A 218 -5.67 -6.93 -18.02
N LEU A 219 -6.58 -6.22 -18.69
CA LEU A 219 -6.93 -6.47 -20.08
C LEU A 219 -5.72 -6.27 -21.01
N ARG A 220 -4.91 -5.23 -20.76
CA ARG A 220 -3.76 -4.88 -21.62
C ARG A 220 -2.45 -5.56 -21.23
N HIS A 221 -2.22 -5.79 -19.94
CA HIS A 221 -0.90 -6.18 -19.42
C HIS A 221 -0.87 -7.58 -18.82
N SER A 222 -1.99 -8.31 -18.85
CA SER A 222 -2.16 -9.65 -18.29
C SER A 222 -1.90 -9.72 -16.77
N PHE A 223 -2.01 -10.92 -16.22
CA PHE A 223 -1.68 -11.19 -14.82
C PHE A 223 -0.24 -11.72 -14.63
N GLY A 224 0.48 -11.97 -15.72
CA GLY A 224 1.72 -12.75 -15.72
C GLY A 224 2.92 -12.08 -15.04
N TYR A 225 2.86 -10.78 -14.77
CA TYR A 225 3.97 -10.02 -14.21
C TYR A 225 3.68 -9.52 -12.79
N GLY A 226 4.62 -9.81 -11.89
CA GLY A 226 4.59 -9.35 -10.52
C GLY A 226 4.80 -7.83 -10.41
N ASN A 227 3.88 -7.14 -9.73
CA ASN A 227 3.96 -5.75 -9.35
C ASN A 227 3.39 -5.52 -7.94
N MET A 228 4.28 -5.31 -6.97
CA MET A 228 3.92 -5.12 -5.56
C MET A 228 2.97 -3.94 -5.31
N MET A 229 2.94 -2.93 -6.19
CA MET A 229 2.00 -1.79 -6.04
C MET A 229 0.55 -2.21 -6.29
N LEU A 230 0.31 -3.19 -7.16
CA LEU A 230 -1.04 -3.65 -7.46
C LEU A 230 -1.69 -4.37 -6.28
N THR A 231 -0.90 -4.93 -5.38
CA THR A 231 -1.39 -5.66 -4.20
C THR A 231 -2.40 -4.86 -3.40
N ARG A 232 -2.12 -3.57 -3.15
CA ARG A 232 -3.01 -2.68 -2.40
C ARG A 232 -4.25 -2.28 -3.20
N PHE A 233 -4.08 -2.06 -4.50
CA PHE A 233 -5.20 -1.73 -5.37
C PHE A 233 -6.18 -2.91 -5.49
N LEU A 234 -5.65 -4.12 -5.68
CA LEU A 234 -6.45 -5.35 -5.73
C LEU A 234 -7.19 -5.63 -4.42
N ALA A 235 -6.54 -5.39 -3.28
CA ALA A 235 -7.18 -5.57 -1.98
C ALA A 235 -8.33 -4.58 -1.78
N MET A 236 -8.14 -3.29 -2.15
CA MET A 236 -9.21 -2.31 -2.11
C MET A 236 -10.36 -2.69 -3.06
N LEU A 237 -10.04 -3.12 -4.30
CA LEU A 237 -11.04 -3.58 -5.26
C LEU A 237 -11.87 -4.75 -4.70
N ALA A 238 -11.20 -5.75 -4.12
CA ALA A 238 -11.88 -6.89 -3.52
C ALA A 238 -12.83 -6.47 -2.39
N PHE A 239 -12.38 -5.58 -1.50
CA PHE A 239 -13.19 -5.09 -0.38
C PHE A 239 -14.42 -4.31 -0.87
N LEU A 240 -14.23 -3.35 -1.78
CA LEU A 240 -15.34 -2.59 -2.39
C LEU A 240 -16.36 -3.51 -3.05
N THR A 241 -15.88 -4.52 -3.78
CA THR A 241 -16.73 -5.49 -4.48
C THR A 241 -17.52 -6.38 -3.51
N LEU A 242 -16.89 -6.81 -2.41
CA LEU A 242 -17.55 -7.60 -1.37
C LEU A 242 -18.66 -6.80 -0.68
N ASN A 243 -18.42 -5.53 -0.36
CA ASN A 243 -19.45 -4.66 0.21
C ASN A 243 -20.63 -4.47 -0.75
N LYS A 244 -20.36 -4.29 -2.05
CA LYS A 244 -21.40 -4.19 -3.08
C LYS A 244 -22.22 -5.47 -3.20
N LEU A 245 -21.59 -6.65 -3.13
CA LEU A 245 -22.30 -7.94 -3.11
C LEU A 245 -23.16 -8.10 -1.85
N ASP A 246 -22.68 -7.66 -0.69
CA ASP A 246 -23.42 -7.80 0.56
C ASP A 246 -24.70 -6.95 0.56
N TYR A 247 -24.62 -5.72 0.06
CA TYR A 247 -25.80 -4.86 -0.12
C TYR A 247 -26.84 -5.52 -1.04
N LEU A 248 -26.40 -6.07 -2.19
CA LEU A 248 -27.28 -6.74 -3.15
C LEU A 248 -27.97 -8.00 -2.59
N VAL A 249 -27.39 -8.64 -1.57
CA VAL A 249 -27.91 -9.85 -0.95
C VAL A 249 -28.83 -9.54 0.24
N THR A 250 -28.63 -8.40 0.92
CA THR A 250 -29.24 -8.12 2.23
C THR A 250 -30.41 -7.13 2.17
N GLU A 251 -30.45 -6.22 1.20
CA GLU A 251 -31.47 -5.17 1.10
C GLU A 251 -32.67 -5.56 0.20
N PRO A 252 -33.94 -5.27 0.59
CA PRO A 252 -35.10 -5.45 -0.27
C PRO A 252 -35.01 -4.57 -1.52
N ARG A 253 -35.33 -5.13 -2.70
CA ARG A 253 -35.26 -4.44 -4.01
C ARG A 253 -36.04 -3.12 -4.10
N GLU A 254 -36.94 -2.84 -3.17
CA GLU A 254 -37.76 -1.62 -3.13
C GLU A 254 -37.11 -0.45 -2.35
N ALA A 255 -36.15 -0.73 -1.46
CA ALA A 255 -35.37 0.30 -0.73
C ALA A 255 -34.16 0.82 -1.53
N LEU A 256 -33.90 0.25 -2.71
CA LEU A 256 -32.78 0.57 -3.61
C LEU A 256 -32.74 2.04 -4.08
N LYS A 257 -33.77 2.85 -3.80
CA LYS A 257 -33.91 4.21 -4.32
C LYS A 257 -33.31 5.30 -3.43
N SER A 258 -32.94 5.03 -2.17
CA SER A 258 -32.61 6.12 -1.24
C SER A 258 -31.30 6.01 -0.44
N SER A 259 -30.50 4.94 -0.47
CA SER A 259 -29.27 4.91 0.35
C SER A 259 -28.03 4.18 -0.20
N ALA A 260 -27.94 3.87 -1.50
CA ALA A 260 -26.67 3.40 -2.09
C ALA A 260 -26.57 3.72 -3.58
N LEU A 261 -26.09 4.92 -3.89
CA LEU A 261 -25.90 5.46 -5.25
C LEU A 261 -24.72 4.80 -6.04
N ASP A 262 -24.46 3.52 -5.82
CA ASP A 262 -23.52 2.71 -6.61
C ASP A 262 -24.20 1.47 -7.25
N ILE A 263 -25.54 1.44 -7.23
CA ILE A 263 -26.37 0.33 -7.70
C ILE A 263 -27.42 0.84 -8.69
N GLY A 264 -26.97 1.62 -9.68
CA GLY A 264 -27.66 1.69 -10.95
C GLY A 264 -27.35 0.41 -11.73
N ASP A 265 -28.36 -0.45 -11.89
CA ASP A 265 -28.44 -1.54 -12.89
C ASP A 265 -27.26 -2.54 -12.97
N THR A 266 -26.40 -2.63 -11.94
CA THR A 266 -25.22 -3.50 -12.01
C THR A 266 -25.64 -4.97 -11.83
N ASP A 267 -25.53 -5.76 -12.90
CA ASP A 267 -25.78 -7.20 -12.88
C ASP A 267 -24.89 -7.84 -11.79
N PRO A 268 -25.43 -8.63 -10.84
CA PRO A 268 -24.64 -9.41 -9.89
C PRO A 268 -23.49 -10.22 -10.54
N LYS A 269 -23.62 -10.58 -11.83
CA LYS A 269 -22.54 -11.20 -12.61
C LYS A 269 -21.35 -10.27 -12.83
N GLU A 270 -21.57 -8.99 -13.09
CA GLU A 270 -20.49 -8.01 -13.25
C GLU A 270 -19.70 -7.83 -11.96
N VAL A 271 -20.41 -7.70 -10.83
CA VAL A 271 -19.79 -7.59 -9.50
C VAL A 271 -18.97 -8.83 -9.18
N ARG A 272 -19.48 -10.03 -9.48
CA ARG A 272 -18.70 -11.28 -9.36
C ARG A 272 -17.48 -11.31 -10.27
N ALA A 273 -17.59 -10.81 -11.50
CA ALA A 273 -16.46 -10.73 -12.42
C ALA A 273 -15.36 -9.79 -11.88
N THR A 274 -15.74 -8.67 -11.25
CA THR A 274 -14.79 -7.76 -10.58
C THR A 274 -14.06 -8.47 -9.43
N LEU A 275 -14.79 -9.25 -8.61
CA LEU A 275 -14.19 -10.01 -7.51
C LEU A 275 -13.21 -11.07 -8.04
N LEU A 276 -13.55 -11.75 -9.13
CA LEU A 276 -12.66 -12.73 -9.78
C LEU A 276 -11.37 -12.07 -10.29
N ILE A 277 -11.44 -10.86 -10.87
CA ILE A 277 -10.25 -10.10 -11.26
C ILE A 277 -9.38 -9.81 -10.03
N ALA A 278 -9.98 -9.37 -8.93
CA ALA A 278 -9.25 -9.07 -7.70
C ALA A 278 -8.58 -10.31 -7.11
N GLN A 279 -9.31 -11.43 -7.01
CA GLN A 279 -8.80 -12.72 -6.51
C GLN A 279 -7.68 -13.27 -7.39
N LYS A 280 -7.88 -13.30 -8.71
CA LYS A 280 -6.87 -13.76 -9.66
C LYS A 280 -5.63 -12.88 -9.62
N GLY A 281 -5.83 -11.56 -9.55
CA GLY A 281 -4.77 -10.58 -9.35
C GLY A 281 -3.94 -10.91 -8.11
N LEU A 282 -4.58 -11.02 -6.95
CA LEU A 282 -3.88 -11.31 -5.70
C LEU A 282 -3.15 -12.66 -5.75
N SER A 283 -3.77 -13.69 -6.33
CA SER A 283 -3.15 -15.01 -6.48
C SER A 283 -1.89 -14.97 -7.36
N ASP A 284 -1.96 -14.32 -8.52
CA ASP A 284 -0.82 -14.27 -9.44
C ASP A 284 0.29 -13.36 -8.90
N GLN A 285 -0.06 -12.24 -8.27
CA GLN A 285 0.90 -11.42 -7.52
C GLN A 285 1.55 -12.19 -6.35
N GLY A 286 0.77 -13.09 -5.74
CA GLY A 286 1.19 -13.98 -4.65
C GLY A 286 2.28 -14.98 -5.03
N ARG A 287 2.50 -15.23 -6.33
CA ARG A 287 3.61 -16.05 -6.81
C ARG A 287 4.97 -15.36 -6.64
N GLY A 288 4.99 -14.02 -6.71
CA GLY A 288 6.21 -13.21 -6.60
C GLY A 288 6.39 -12.52 -5.25
N TYR A 289 5.30 -12.30 -4.51
CA TYR A 289 5.33 -11.56 -3.24
C TYR A 289 4.47 -12.26 -2.18
N TYR A 290 4.89 -12.20 -0.92
CA TYR A 290 4.18 -12.85 0.19
C TYR A 290 2.87 -12.14 0.57
N LEU A 291 2.86 -10.80 0.61
CA LEU A 291 1.71 -10.00 1.05
C LEU A 291 0.40 -10.26 0.28
N PRO A 292 0.38 -10.38 -1.07
CA PRO A 292 -0.83 -10.72 -1.81
C PRO A 292 -1.50 -12.04 -1.38
N ASN A 293 -0.72 -13.05 -0.98
CA ASN A 293 -1.29 -14.34 -0.54
C ASN A 293 -2.07 -14.18 0.77
N ILE A 294 -1.54 -13.40 1.70
CA ILE A 294 -2.21 -13.10 2.97
C ILE A 294 -3.52 -12.35 2.70
N LEU A 295 -3.47 -11.31 1.87
CA LEU A 295 -4.66 -10.53 1.53
C LEU A 295 -5.70 -11.35 0.75
N LEU A 296 -5.26 -12.28 -0.12
CA LEU A 296 -6.16 -13.20 -0.79
C LEU A 296 -6.89 -14.11 0.22
N GLN A 297 -6.18 -14.63 1.22
CA GLN A 297 -6.81 -15.44 2.28
C GLN A 297 -7.86 -14.64 3.05
N ASP A 298 -7.57 -13.37 3.36
CA ASP A 298 -8.53 -12.49 4.03
C ASP A 298 -9.76 -12.23 3.15
N VAL A 299 -9.57 -11.92 1.87
CA VAL A 299 -10.66 -11.75 0.89
C VAL A 299 -11.51 -13.02 0.78
N LEU A 300 -10.89 -14.20 0.70
CA LEU A 300 -11.59 -15.47 0.62
C LEU A 300 -12.40 -15.75 1.88
N ARG A 301 -11.85 -15.49 3.07
CA ARG A 301 -12.56 -15.65 4.36
C ARG A 301 -13.79 -14.74 4.43
N LEU A 302 -13.67 -13.50 3.97
CA LEU A 302 -14.78 -12.55 3.92
C LEU A 302 -15.87 -13.00 2.95
N SER A 303 -15.47 -13.56 1.80
CA SER A 303 -16.42 -14.08 0.80
C SER A 303 -17.20 -15.33 1.25
N ILE A 304 -16.68 -16.09 2.23
CA ILE A 304 -17.26 -17.37 2.68
C ILE A 304 -18.22 -17.21 3.89
N GLY A 305 -18.35 -16.00 4.48
CA GLY A 305 -19.46 -15.71 5.41
C GLY A 305 -19.10 -15.15 6.79
N GLN A 306 -18.15 -14.22 6.90
CA GLN A 306 -17.94 -13.45 8.13
C GLN A 306 -18.03 -11.94 7.84
N ARG A 307 -19.25 -11.41 7.96
CA ARG A 307 -19.71 -10.14 7.35
C ARG A 307 -19.53 -8.85 8.16
N PRO A 308 -18.99 -8.84 9.41
CA PRO A 308 -18.51 -7.57 10.00
C PRO A 308 -17.03 -7.58 10.45
N LEU A 309 -16.39 -8.75 10.59
CA LEU A 309 -15.16 -8.89 11.39
C LEU A 309 -13.97 -8.08 10.88
N ALA A 310 -13.79 -7.90 9.56
CA ALA A 310 -12.62 -7.20 9.03
C ALA A 310 -12.62 -5.68 9.29
N ARG A 311 -13.79 -5.02 9.32
CA ARG A 311 -13.86 -3.58 9.63
C ARG A 311 -13.42 -3.34 11.08
N TYR A 312 -13.91 -4.16 12.01
CA TYR A 312 -13.55 -4.10 13.42
C TYR A 312 -12.10 -4.56 13.67
N PHE A 313 -11.64 -5.65 13.04
CA PHE A 313 -10.25 -6.10 13.15
C PHE A 313 -9.26 -5.07 12.62
N CYS A 314 -9.51 -4.49 11.44
CA CYS A 314 -8.64 -3.47 10.88
C CYS A 314 -8.67 -2.18 11.71
N CYS A 315 -9.83 -1.78 12.24
CA CYS A 315 -9.90 -0.61 13.12
C CYS A 315 -9.20 -0.85 14.45
N ILE A 316 -9.46 -1.96 15.15
CA ILE A 316 -8.83 -2.30 16.42
C ILE A 316 -7.32 -2.50 16.25
N LEU A 317 -6.88 -3.23 15.22
CA LEU A 317 -5.45 -3.41 14.95
C LEU A 317 -4.76 -2.11 14.52
N ARG A 318 -5.46 -1.23 13.79
CA ARG A 318 -4.96 0.11 13.45
C ARG A 318 -4.83 0.97 14.70
N ASP A 319 -5.87 1.03 15.52
CA ASP A 319 -5.93 1.90 16.70
C ASP A 319 -4.92 1.39 17.77
N MET A 320 -4.77 0.06 17.92
CA MET A 320 -3.70 -0.54 18.74
C MET A 320 -2.31 -0.35 18.14
N ARG A 321 -2.15 -0.34 16.82
CA ARG A 321 -0.87 -0.06 16.18
C ARG A 321 -0.45 1.38 16.38
N ILE A 322 -1.40 2.32 16.34
CA ILE A 322 -1.19 3.73 16.66
C ILE A 322 -0.72 3.87 18.12
N ALA A 323 -1.37 3.15 19.06
CA ALA A 323 -0.96 3.15 20.46
C ALA A 323 0.45 2.55 20.70
N GLN A 324 0.79 1.45 20.00
CA GLN A 324 2.12 0.83 20.06
C GLN A 324 3.23 1.75 19.55
N GLN A 325 2.94 2.54 18.51
CA GLN A 325 3.88 3.50 17.95
C GLN A 325 4.10 4.69 18.90
N LYS A 326 3.05 5.15 19.59
CA LYS A 326 3.16 6.22 20.61
C LYS A 326 3.96 5.78 21.85
N THR A 327 3.93 4.50 22.20
CA THR A 327 4.51 3.97 23.47
C THR A 327 5.77 3.12 23.27
N ASN A 328 6.17 2.85 22.02
CA ASN A 328 7.21 1.90 21.65
C ASN A 328 7.01 0.49 22.28
N SER A 329 5.75 0.08 22.44
CA SER A 329 5.38 -1.19 23.08
C SER A 329 5.11 -2.29 22.05
N GLY A 330 5.22 -3.55 22.50
CA GLY A 330 4.79 -4.72 21.73
C GLY A 330 3.27 -4.86 21.65
N PHE A 331 2.80 -5.89 20.95
CA PHE A 331 1.37 -6.21 20.88
C PHE A 331 0.85 -6.71 22.23
N ASP A 332 -0.08 -5.96 22.84
CA ASP A 332 -0.70 -6.33 24.11
C ASP A 332 -2.04 -7.04 23.92
N TYR A 333 -1.99 -8.36 24.01
CA TYR A 333 -3.15 -9.22 23.91
C TYR A 333 -4.20 -8.97 25.01
N LYS A 334 -3.79 -8.57 26.21
CA LYS A 334 -4.70 -8.30 27.34
C LYS A 334 -5.55 -7.06 27.13
N THR A 335 -5.08 -6.15 26.29
CA THR A 335 -5.82 -4.95 25.86
C THR A 335 -6.66 -5.22 24.61
N PHE A 336 -6.23 -6.13 23.72
CA PHE A 336 -6.97 -6.51 22.51
C PHE A 336 -8.30 -7.21 22.82
N LYS A 337 -8.31 -8.19 23.74
CA LYS A 337 -9.49 -9.03 24.01
C LYS A 337 -10.70 -8.24 24.52
N PRO A 338 -10.57 -7.32 25.51
CA PRO A 338 -11.70 -6.50 25.97
C PRO A 338 -12.23 -5.54 24.91
N LEU A 339 -11.36 -5.00 24.05
CA LEU A 339 -11.77 -4.10 22.94
C LEU A 339 -12.54 -4.86 21.86
N PHE A 340 -12.15 -6.11 21.61
CA PHE A 340 -12.86 -6.99 20.68
C PHE A 340 -14.20 -7.46 21.26
N ASP A 341 -14.27 -7.75 22.56
CA ASP A 341 -15.48 -8.18 23.26
C ASP A 341 -16.52 -7.04 23.45
N GLN A 342 -16.12 -5.78 23.33
CA GLN A 342 -16.98 -4.59 23.45
C GLN A 342 -17.69 -4.21 22.13
N GLU A 343 -17.31 -4.81 21.00
CA GLU A 343 -17.95 -4.55 19.71
C GLU A 343 -19.28 -5.32 19.57
N ASP A 344 -20.29 -4.71 18.96
CA ASP A 344 -21.66 -5.24 18.84
C ASP A 344 -21.74 -6.39 17.81
N LEU A 345 -21.20 -7.55 18.18
CA LEU A 345 -21.13 -8.77 17.38
C LEU A 345 -22.26 -9.74 17.76
N LYS A 346 -22.93 -10.34 16.77
CA LYS A 346 -23.94 -11.38 17.02
C LYS A 346 -23.26 -12.66 17.54
N GLU A 347 -23.94 -13.45 18.36
CA GLU A 347 -23.40 -14.65 19.03
C GLU A 347 -22.72 -15.65 18.06
N GLY A 348 -23.30 -15.88 16.87
CA GLY A 348 -22.70 -16.72 15.83
C GLY A 348 -21.43 -16.15 15.15
N GLN A 349 -21.14 -14.86 15.36
CA GLN A 349 -19.95 -14.15 14.88
C GLN A 349 -18.83 -14.12 15.92
N ILE A 350 -19.17 -14.23 17.22
CA ILE A 350 -18.23 -14.25 18.35
C ILE A 350 -17.56 -15.61 18.49
N VAL A 351 -18.32 -16.71 18.32
CA VAL A 351 -17.84 -18.07 18.64
C VAL A 351 -16.56 -18.47 17.87
N PRO A 352 -16.45 -18.30 16.53
CA PRO A 352 -15.26 -18.72 15.80
C PRO A 352 -13.99 -17.88 16.06
N PRO A 353 -14.07 -16.54 16.27
CA PRO A 353 -12.98 -15.73 16.80
C PRO A 353 -12.63 -16.07 18.25
N GLN A 354 -13.62 -16.24 19.14
CA GLN A 354 -13.39 -16.54 20.56
C GLN A 354 -12.64 -17.87 20.72
N GLN A 355 -13.06 -18.91 20.00
CA GLN A 355 -12.33 -20.19 20.00
C GLN A 355 -10.88 -20.06 19.55
N ARG A 356 -10.58 -19.18 18.58
CA ARG A 356 -9.21 -18.93 18.10
C ARG A 356 -8.42 -18.04 19.05
N LEU A 357 -9.08 -17.09 19.70
CA LEU A 357 -8.51 -16.24 20.74
C LEU A 357 -8.16 -17.06 21.98
N ASP A 358 -9.07 -17.89 22.47
CA ASP A 358 -8.83 -18.81 23.59
C ASP A 358 -7.74 -19.85 23.25
N THR A 359 -7.68 -20.29 22.00
CA THR A 359 -6.57 -21.14 21.50
C THR A 359 -5.24 -20.38 21.53
N LEU A 360 -5.19 -19.15 21.03
CA LEU A 360 -3.99 -18.29 21.09
C LEU A 360 -3.58 -17.97 22.54
N GLU A 361 -4.54 -17.71 23.42
CA GLU A 361 -4.31 -17.45 24.84
C GLU A 361 -3.76 -18.71 25.54
N SER A 362 -4.22 -19.90 25.16
CA SER A 362 -3.66 -21.18 25.63
C SER A 362 -2.18 -21.35 25.26
N PHE A 363 -1.74 -20.79 24.12
CA PHE A 363 -0.32 -20.74 23.74
C PHE A 363 0.45 -19.60 24.44
N MET A 364 -0.22 -18.52 24.86
CA MET A 364 0.42 -17.39 25.55
C MET A 364 0.69 -17.67 27.04
N HIS A 365 0.00 -18.64 27.64
CA HIS A 365 0.32 -19.18 28.98
C HIS A 365 1.63 -20.00 29.02
N LEU A 366 2.36 -20.14 27.89
CA LEU A 366 3.69 -20.76 27.79
C LEU A 366 4.83 -19.99 28.47
N SER A 367 4.54 -19.02 29.33
CA SER A 367 5.50 -18.54 30.35
C SER A 367 5.91 -19.64 31.35
N ARG A 368 5.36 -20.86 31.23
CA ARG A 368 5.81 -22.09 31.92
C ARG A 368 6.44 -23.14 31.00
N LEU A 369 7.03 -22.73 29.86
CA LEU A 369 7.88 -23.61 29.03
C LEU A 369 8.95 -24.41 29.82
N PRO A 370 9.55 -23.90 30.91
CA PRO A 370 10.49 -24.69 31.72
C PRO A 370 9.83 -25.91 32.40
N THR A 371 8.56 -25.83 32.78
CA THR A 371 7.85 -26.87 33.54
C THR A 371 7.30 -27.99 32.64
N LEU A 372 6.98 -27.68 31.37
CA LEU A 372 6.57 -28.68 30.40
C LEU A 372 7.76 -29.53 29.93
N LEU A 373 8.92 -28.90 29.69
CA LEU A 373 10.16 -29.59 29.31
C LEU A 373 10.67 -30.53 30.43
N ALA A 374 10.55 -30.11 31.69
CA ALA A 374 10.87 -30.95 32.85
C ALA A 374 9.93 -32.18 33.01
N ARG A 375 8.66 -32.07 32.60
CA ARG A 375 7.70 -33.18 32.61
C ARG A 375 7.86 -34.15 31.43
N ILE A 376 8.47 -33.72 30.33
CA ILE A 376 8.73 -34.55 29.13
C ILE A 376 10.10 -35.26 29.24
N GLY A 377 10.79 -35.15 30.38
CA GLY A 377 12.02 -35.91 30.64
C GLY A 377 13.24 -35.46 29.84
N ILE A 378 13.19 -34.26 29.23
CA ILE A 378 14.38 -33.68 28.59
C ILE A 378 15.16 -32.94 29.67
N CYS A 379 15.83 -33.71 30.52
CA CYS A 379 16.81 -33.20 31.46
C CYS A 379 18.06 -32.76 30.67
N SER A 380 18.52 -31.55 30.96
CA SER A 380 19.87 -31.09 30.61
C SER A 380 20.90 -32.05 31.21
N SER A 381 21.60 -32.80 30.36
CA SER A 381 22.88 -33.40 30.72
C SER A 381 23.97 -32.66 29.97
N SER A 382 24.81 -32.01 30.75
CA SER A 382 26.10 -31.47 30.36
C SER A 382 27.04 -32.61 29.99
N GLU A 383 27.31 -32.82 28.70
CA GLU A 383 28.47 -33.59 28.26
C GLU A 383 29.19 -32.84 27.14
N THR A 384 30.39 -32.38 27.47
CA THR A 384 31.42 -31.95 26.55
C THR A 384 31.89 -33.14 25.72
N GLU A 385 31.52 -33.20 24.45
CA GLU A 385 32.19 -34.05 23.47
C GLU A 385 32.69 -33.22 22.28
N THR A 386 34.01 -33.26 22.12
CA THR A 386 34.81 -32.69 21.04
C THR A 386 34.44 -33.28 19.69
N ILE A 387 34.03 -32.42 18.75
CA ILE A 387 33.75 -32.78 17.35
C ILE A 387 35.06 -32.72 16.53
N PRO A 388 35.46 -33.75 15.77
CA PRO A 388 36.62 -33.72 14.88
C PRO A 388 36.33 -32.88 13.62
N PRO A 389 37.35 -32.30 12.95
CA PRO A 389 37.12 -31.38 11.84
C PRO A 389 36.60 -32.15 10.61
N LYS A 390 35.37 -31.84 10.17
CA LYS A 390 34.83 -32.34 8.90
C LYS A 390 35.27 -31.44 7.74
N ARG A 391 35.79 -32.09 6.69
CA ARG A 391 36.29 -31.53 5.42
C ARG A 391 35.33 -30.50 4.80
N PRO A 392 35.84 -29.40 4.21
CA PRO A 392 35.03 -28.48 3.42
C PRO A 392 34.51 -29.14 2.14
N ALA A 393 33.24 -28.90 1.83
CA ALA A 393 32.60 -29.36 0.60
C ALA A 393 33.21 -28.65 -0.62
N GLN A 394 33.67 -29.44 -1.59
CA GLN A 394 34.16 -28.96 -2.88
C GLN A 394 32.99 -28.46 -3.72
N PHE A 395 33.04 -27.20 -4.15
CA PHE A 395 32.20 -26.67 -5.23
C PHE A 395 32.80 -27.07 -6.59
N PRO A 396 31.98 -27.46 -7.59
CA PRO A 396 32.49 -27.68 -8.94
C PRO A 396 32.97 -26.35 -9.55
N SER A 397 34.20 -26.37 -10.06
CA SER A 397 34.87 -25.24 -10.71
C SER A 397 34.18 -24.89 -12.04
N SER A 398 33.47 -23.76 -12.10
CA SER A 398 33.13 -23.11 -13.37
C SER A 398 34.28 -22.20 -13.79
N THR A 399 35.05 -22.64 -14.78
CA THR A 399 36.04 -21.85 -15.51
C THR A 399 35.36 -20.63 -16.16
N TRP A 400 35.70 -19.43 -15.69
CA TRP A 400 35.46 -18.18 -16.42
C TRP A 400 36.54 -18.03 -17.49
N PRO A 401 36.23 -17.74 -18.76
CA PRO A 401 37.24 -17.36 -19.73
C PRO A 401 37.80 -15.99 -19.35
N SER A 402 39.07 -15.99 -18.95
CA SER A 402 39.89 -14.79 -18.80
C SER A 402 40.16 -14.17 -20.18
N GLY A 403 39.67 -12.95 -20.41
CA GLY A 403 40.06 -12.12 -21.54
C GLY A 403 38.89 -11.45 -22.26
N VAL A 404 38.35 -10.38 -21.69
CA VAL A 404 37.68 -9.32 -22.47
C VAL A 404 38.17 -7.98 -21.92
N ASP A 405 38.91 -7.29 -22.77
CA ASP A 405 39.52 -5.99 -22.56
C ASP A 405 38.45 -4.90 -22.46
N ILE A 406 38.39 -4.22 -21.30
CA ILE A 406 37.49 -3.07 -21.07
C ILE A 406 38.26 -1.79 -21.43
N THR A 407 38.61 -1.65 -22.70
CA THR A 407 39.01 -0.37 -23.30
C THR A 407 38.37 -0.22 -24.68
N ARG A 408 37.04 -0.13 -24.69
CA ARG A 408 36.22 0.52 -25.72
C ARG A 408 34.77 0.37 -25.30
N TYR A 409 34.15 1.46 -24.83
CA TYR A 409 32.82 1.96 -25.17
C TYR A 409 32.48 3.15 -24.28
#